data_AF-A0A3A0B5J9-F1
#
_entry.id   AF-A0A3A0B5J9-F1
#
_cell.length_a   1.000
_cell.length_b   1.000
_cell.length_c   1.000
_cell.angle_alpha   90.00
_cell.angle_beta   90.00
_cell.angle_gamma   90.00
#
_symmetry.space_group_name_H-M   'P 1'
#
loop_
_entity.id
_entity.type
_entity.pdbx_description
1 polymer ?
#
loop_
_entity_poly.entity_id
_entity_poly.type
_entity_poly.pdbx_seq_one_letter_code
_entity_poly.pdbx_strand_id
1 'polypeptide(L)'
;MVDDDYDGSNFVVKQVFFCGGDKSEFDKWKKGLDTLAKDGTKKKAEKTLKIEIDDEAFDRLYGHISHPIEIKKKGQKIAVRIISQFGEESTKVLSAE
;
A
#
# COMPACT_ATOMS: atom_id res chain seq x y z
N MET A 1 -2.77 -4.67 4.78
CA MET A 1 -1.40 -4.15 5.02
C MET A 1 -0.44 -5.32 4.96
N VAL A 2 0.76 -5.10 4.46
CA VAL A 2 1.78 -6.14 4.26
C VAL A 2 3.12 -5.65 4.76
N ASP A 3 3.83 -6.55 5.45
CA ASP A 3 5.26 -6.51 5.73
C ASP A 3 5.89 -7.68 4.94
N ASP A 4 6.76 -7.35 4.00
CA ASP A 4 7.36 -8.33 3.09
C ASP A 4 8.61 -9.02 3.67
N ASP A 5 9.19 -8.52 4.76
CA ASP A 5 10.36 -9.11 5.41
C ASP A 5 10.22 -9.18 6.93
N TYR A 6 9.15 -9.86 7.37
CA TYR A 6 8.78 -9.92 8.77
C TYR A 6 9.77 -10.72 9.62
N ASP A 7 10.39 -10.07 10.60
CA ASP A 7 11.40 -10.67 11.47
C ASP A 7 10.82 -11.45 12.67
N GLY A 8 9.51 -11.33 12.92
CA GLY A 8 8.83 -11.94 14.05
C GLY A 8 8.63 -11.04 15.26
N SER A 9 9.20 -9.83 15.26
CA SER A 9 9.15 -8.88 16.38
C SER A 9 8.26 -7.68 16.08
N ASN A 10 8.52 -6.99 14.97
CA ASN A 10 7.87 -5.74 14.62
C ASN A 10 7.17 -5.86 13.27
N PHE A 11 5.94 -5.38 13.19
CA PHE A 11 5.21 -5.31 11.94
C PHE A 11 5.47 -3.96 11.27
N VAL A 12 6.28 -3.96 10.22
CA VAL A 12 6.61 -2.74 9.47
C VAL A 12 5.77 -2.71 8.20
N VAL A 13 4.82 -1.77 8.14
CA VAL A 13 3.95 -1.63 6.96
C VAL A 13 4.78 -1.14 5.79
N LYS A 14 4.99 -2.02 4.80
CA LYS A 14 5.65 -1.70 3.53
C LYS A 14 4.66 -1.28 2.48
N GLN A 15 3.50 -1.94 2.46
CA GLN A 15 2.45 -1.65 1.48
C GLN A 15 1.06 -1.86 2.08
N VAL A 16 0.11 -1.06 1.62
CA VAL A 16 -1.31 -1.19 1.96
C VAL A 16 -2.05 -1.69 0.73
N PHE A 17 -2.89 -2.71 0.93
CA PHE A 17 -3.72 -3.30 -0.11
C PHE A 17 -5.16 -3.08 0.30
N PHE A 18 -5.98 -2.63 -0.65
CA PHE A 18 -7.41 -2.43 -0.44
C PHE A 18 -8.17 -3.55 -1.14
N CYS A 19 -8.93 -4.34 -0.39
CA CYS A 19 -9.57 -5.56 -0.86
C CYS A 19 -10.82 -5.33 -1.75
N GLY A 20 -10.91 -4.17 -2.42
CA GLY A 20 -12.09 -3.77 -3.17
C GLY A 20 -12.07 -4.05 -4.68
N GLY A 21 -10.88 -4.17 -5.27
CA GLY A 21 -10.71 -4.46 -6.70
C GLY A 21 -11.51 -3.53 -7.61
N ASP A 22 -12.16 -4.10 -8.64
CA ASP A 22 -12.98 -3.40 -9.64
C ASP A 22 -14.50 -3.53 -9.40
N LYS A 23 -14.91 -3.90 -8.19
CA LYS A 23 -16.34 -3.91 -7.86
C LYS A 23 -16.88 -2.49 -7.80
N SER A 24 -18.05 -2.27 -8.40
CA SER A 24 -18.71 -0.96 -8.49
C SER A 24 -18.98 -0.29 -7.13
N GLU A 25 -19.06 -1.09 -6.07
CA GLU A 25 -19.21 -0.63 -4.69
C GLU A 25 -18.01 0.21 -4.21
N PHE A 26 -16.84 0.05 -4.84
CA PHE A 26 -15.62 0.79 -4.53
C PHE A 26 -15.39 2.01 -5.42
N ASP A 27 -16.24 2.28 -6.40
CA ASP A 27 -16.07 3.40 -7.34
C ASP A 27 -16.11 4.76 -6.63
N LYS A 28 -16.98 4.91 -5.63
CA LYS A 28 -17.04 6.15 -4.81
C LYS A 28 -15.77 6.36 -4.00
N TRP A 29 -15.20 5.26 -3.49
CA TRP A 29 -13.96 5.28 -2.72
C TRP A 29 -12.75 5.54 -3.62
N LYS A 30 -12.66 4.91 -4.80
CA LYS A 30 -11.65 5.19 -5.83
C LYS A 30 -11.66 6.67 -6.22
N LYS A 31 -12.83 7.23 -6.52
CA LYS A 31 -13.00 8.67 -6.81
C LYS A 31 -12.54 9.54 -5.63
N GLY A 32 -12.87 9.16 -4.40
CA GLY A 32 -12.41 9.85 -3.20
C GLY A 32 -10.88 9.86 -3.09
N LEU A 33 -10.23 8.72 -3.28
CA LEU A 33 -8.77 8.58 -3.21
C LEU A 33 -8.04 9.41 -4.27
N ASP A 34 -8.55 9.40 -5.50
CA ASP A 34 -8.00 10.21 -6.60
C ASP A 34 -8.14 11.72 -6.33
N THR A 35 -9.21 12.14 -5.63
CA THR A 35 -9.49 13.56 -5.37
C THR A 35 -8.74 14.10 -4.13
N LEU A 36 -8.42 13.25 -3.14
CA LEU A 36 -8.06 13.73 -1.78
C LEU A 36 -6.57 13.93 -1.49
N ALA A 37 -5.63 13.39 -2.26
CA ALA A 37 -4.24 13.34 -1.80
C ALA A 37 -3.15 13.73 -2.81
N LYS A 38 -3.43 13.67 -4.11
CA LYS A 38 -2.35 13.66 -5.11
C LYS A 38 -1.75 15.04 -5.37
N ASP A 39 -2.57 16.03 -5.69
CA ASP A 39 -2.09 17.35 -6.10
C ASP A 39 -1.46 18.16 -4.96
N GLY A 40 -2.06 18.10 -3.77
CA GLY A 40 -1.61 18.88 -2.61
C GLY A 40 -0.31 18.36 -2.00
N THR A 41 -0.15 17.03 -1.95
CA THR A 41 1.02 16.37 -1.35
C THR A 41 2.21 16.44 -2.28
N LYS A 42 2.01 16.17 -3.59
CA LYS A 42 3.06 16.25 -4.60
C LYS A 42 3.69 17.65 -4.66
N LYS A 43 2.86 18.69 -4.85
CA LYS A 43 3.34 20.08 -4.94
C LYS A 43 4.10 20.52 -3.69
N LYS A 44 3.69 20.07 -2.50
CA LYS A 44 4.42 20.33 -1.26
C LYS A 44 5.77 19.62 -1.22
N ALA A 45 5.83 18.36 -1.65
CA ALA A 45 7.07 17.58 -1.69
C ALA A 45 8.08 18.19 -2.69
N GLU A 46 7.64 18.50 -3.92
CA GLU A 46 8.48 19.15 -4.95
C GLU A 46 9.03 20.49 -4.47
N LYS A 47 8.18 21.33 -3.87
CA LYS A 47 8.58 22.64 -3.34
C LYS A 47 9.57 22.54 -2.17
N THR A 48 9.37 21.57 -1.27
CA THR A 48 10.18 21.43 -0.06
C THR A 48 11.53 20.79 -0.35
N LEU A 49 11.55 19.76 -1.19
CA LEU A 49 12.74 18.97 -1.49
C LEU A 49 13.48 19.47 -2.75
N LYS A 50 12.87 20.39 -3.52
CA LYS A 50 13.39 20.91 -4.80
C LYS A 50 13.71 19.79 -5.79
N ILE A 51 12.77 18.87 -5.93
CA ILE A 51 12.83 17.73 -6.84
C ILE A 51 11.67 17.80 -7.81
N GLU A 52 11.81 17.16 -8.96
CA GLU A 52 10.70 16.84 -9.86
C GLU A 52 10.23 15.43 -9.55
N ILE A 53 8.92 15.25 -9.39
CA ILE A 53 8.33 13.96 -9.09
C ILE A 53 7.62 13.46 -10.35
N ASP A 54 8.05 12.30 -10.85
CA ASP A 54 7.39 11.57 -11.94
C ASP A 54 5.92 11.30 -11.59
N ASP A 55 5.03 11.84 -12.41
CA ASP A 55 3.58 11.74 -12.32
C ASP A 55 3.12 10.29 -12.32
N GLU A 56 3.67 9.44 -13.18
CA GLU A 56 3.30 8.03 -13.27
C GLU A 56 3.73 7.28 -12.02
N ALA A 57 4.95 7.55 -11.53
CA ALA A 57 5.46 6.94 -10.31
C ALA A 57 4.65 7.37 -9.06
N PHE A 58 4.20 8.62 -9.03
CA PHE A 58 3.39 9.17 -7.93
C PHE A 58 1.95 8.65 -7.97
N ASP A 59 1.36 8.56 -9.16
CA ASP A 59 0.05 7.95 -9.38
C ASP A 59 0.05 6.47 -9.04
N ARG A 60 1.15 5.78 -9.31
CA ARG A 60 1.37 4.39 -8.91
C ARG A 60 1.45 4.26 -7.39
N LEU A 61 2.23 5.13 -6.72
CA LEU A 61 2.40 5.10 -5.26
C LEU A 61 1.09 5.35 -4.50
N TYR A 62 0.29 6.31 -4.97
CA TYR A 62 -1.02 6.64 -4.38
C TYR A 62 -2.19 5.99 -5.12
N GLY A 63 -1.90 5.00 -5.95
CA GLY A 63 -2.88 4.27 -6.75
C GLY A 63 -3.58 3.18 -5.95
N HIS A 64 -4.60 2.58 -6.57
CA HIS A 64 -5.34 1.45 -6.01
C HIS A 64 -4.83 0.10 -6.54
N ILE A 65 -3.80 0.11 -7.38
CA ILE A 65 -3.22 -1.09 -7.97
C ILE A 65 -2.22 -1.70 -6.99
N SER A 66 -2.42 -2.98 -6.73
CA SER A 66 -1.57 -3.76 -5.85
C SER A 66 -0.32 -4.23 -6.59
N HIS A 67 0.86 -3.98 -6.02
CA HIS A 67 2.14 -4.47 -6.57
C HIS A 67 2.49 -5.89 -6.11
N PRO A 68 3.19 -6.67 -6.96
CA PRO A 68 3.74 -7.96 -6.56
C PRO A 68 4.82 -7.78 -5.49
N ILE A 69 4.95 -8.79 -4.64
CA ILE A 69 5.98 -8.84 -3.59
C ILE A 69 7.20 -9.58 -4.14
N GLU A 70 8.36 -8.92 -4.13
CA GLU A 70 9.61 -9.56 -4.53
C GLU A 70 10.10 -10.53 -3.44
N ILE A 71 10.31 -11.79 -3.81
CA ILE A 71 10.91 -12.80 -2.93
C ILE A 71 12.42 -12.73 -3.09
N LYS A 72 13.09 -12.18 -2.07
CA LYS A 72 14.55 -11.97 -2.07
C LYS A 72 15.31 -13.15 -1.48
N LYS A 73 14.68 -13.90 -0.57
CA LYS A 73 15.30 -15.03 0.13
C LYS A 73 14.34 -16.19 0.29
N LYS A 74 14.88 -17.41 0.23
CA LYS A 74 14.13 -18.63 0.54
C LYS A 74 13.69 -18.60 2.01
N GLY A 75 12.42 -18.85 2.27
CA GLY A 75 11.84 -18.78 3.62
C GLY A 75 11.54 -17.35 4.09
N GLN A 76 11.49 -16.37 3.18
CA GLN A 76 11.08 -15.00 3.51
C GLN A 76 9.68 -15.02 4.14
N LYS A 77 9.56 -14.39 5.31
CA LYS A 77 8.29 -14.31 6.03
C LYS A 77 7.54 -13.06 5.60
N ILE A 78 6.34 -13.25 5.09
CA ILE A 78 5.46 -12.17 4.65
C ILE A 78 4.31 -12.10 5.65
N ALA A 79 4.23 -11.03 6.44
CA ALA A 79 3.11 -10.80 7.34
C ALA A 79 2.03 -9.98 6.64
N VAL A 80 0.82 -10.52 6.61
CA VAL A 80 -0.36 -9.87 6.05
C VAL A 80 -1.31 -9.54 7.19
N ARG A 81 -1.57 -8.24 7.39
CA ARG A 81 -2.53 -7.72 8.37
C ARG A 81 -3.76 -7.20 7.64
N ILE A 82 -4.92 -7.74 7.99
CA ILE A 82 -6.22 -7.31 7.48
C ILE A 82 -6.93 -6.58 8.61
N ILE A 83 -7.53 -5.43 8.28
CA ILE A 83 -8.40 -4.68 9.18
C ILE A 83 -9.81 -4.78 8.61
N SER A 84 -10.76 -5.27 9.41
CA SER A 84 -12.17 -5.32 9.02
C SER A 84 -12.76 -3.90 9.03
N GLN A 85 -13.90 -3.71 8.36
CA GLN A 85 -14.63 -2.44 8.41
C GLN A 85 -15.08 -2.05 9.84
N PHE A 86 -15.09 -3.00 10.77
CA PHE A 86 -15.42 -2.79 12.18
C PHE A 86 -14.16 -2.52 13.04
N GLY A 87 -12.98 -2.44 12.42
CA GLY A 87 -11.72 -2.17 13.11
C GLY A 87 -11.04 -3.40 13.70
N GLU A 88 -11.53 -4.61 13.42
CA GLU A 88 -10.90 -5.83 13.90
C GLU A 88 -9.65 -6.14 13.09
N GLU A 89 -8.57 -6.45 13.79
CA GLU A 89 -7.27 -6.72 13.17
C GLU A 89 -6.94 -8.22 13.21
N SER A 90 -6.53 -8.78 12.07
CA SER A 90 -6.04 -10.16 11.98
C SER A 90 -4.73 -10.22 11.19
N THR A 91 -3.75 -10.95 11.73
CA THR A 91 -2.43 -11.15 11.08
C THR A 91 -2.27 -12.59 10.66
N LYS A 92 -1.78 -12.81 9.44
CA LYS A 92 -1.28 -14.10 9.00
C LYS A 92 0.13 -13.95 8.46
N VAL A 93 1.04 -14.80 8.94
CA VAL A 93 2.42 -14.86 8.43
C VAL A 93 2.50 -16.01 7.44
N LEU A 94 2.97 -15.72 6.24
CA LEU A 94 3.23 -16.66 5.16
C LEU A 94 4.74 -16.83 5.02
N SER A 95 5.19 -18.01 4.58
CA SER A 95 6.60 -18.23 4.22
C SER A 95 6.66 -18.44 2.73
N ALA A 96 7.47 -17.64 2.03
CA ALA A 96 7.74 -17.83 0.62
C ALA A 96 8.78 -18.95 0.43
N GLU A 97 8.47 -19.91 -0.42
CA GLU A 97 9.35 -21.06 -0.75
C GLU A 97 10.44 -20.72 -1.77
#